data_AF-A0AB34PB44-F1
#
_entry.id   AF-A0AB34PB44-F1
#
_cell.length_a   1.000
_cell.length_b   1.000
_cell.length_c   1.000
_cell.angle_alpha   90.00
_cell.angle_beta   90.00
_cell.angle_gamma   90.00
#
_symmetry.space_group_name_H-M   'P 1'
#
loop_
_entity.id
_entity.type
_entity.pdbx_description
1 polymer ?
#
loop_
_entity_poly.entity_id
_entity_poly.type
_entity_poly.pdbx_seq_one_letter_code
_entity_poly.pdbx_strand_id
1 'polypeptide(L)' 'MRLWAAHEQLHVSIDSSLGGGAEDFGELLADLFEHASRMFAQRDRMPLAQCRTLMLDDFLRRVADPTGSREGAIPPEH' A
#
# COMPACT_ATOMS: atom_id res chain seq x y z
N MET A 1 4.14 -6.06 10.72
CA MET A 1 3.20 -5.26 9.91
C MET A 1 1.83 -5.93 9.91
N ARG A 2 0.75 -5.17 10.07
CA ARG A 2 -0.62 -5.67 9.95
C ARG A 2 -1.40 -4.74 9.00
N LEU A 3 -2.04 -5.34 8.00
CA LEU A 3 -2.96 -4.66 7.08
C LEU A 3 -4.37 -5.16 7.35
N TRP A 4 -5.34 -4.25 7.41
CA TRP A 4 -6.75 -4.61 7.44
C TRP A 4 -7.59 -3.55 6.73
N ALA A 5 -8.69 -3.98 6.13
CA ALA A 5 -9.69 -3.08 5.58
C ALA A 5 -10.80 -2.88 6.62
N ALA A 6 -11.09 -1.63 6.96
CA ALA A 6 -12.24 -1.26 7.80
C ALA A 6 -12.84 0.05 7.27
N HIS A 7 -14.17 0.17 7.29
CA HIS A 7 -14.88 1.38 6.85
C HIS A 7 -14.45 1.88 5.45
N GLU A 8 -14.27 0.96 4.49
CA GLU A 8 -13.81 1.26 3.12
C GLU A 8 -12.40 1.90 3.05
N GLN A 9 -11.65 1.86 4.14
CA GLN A 9 -10.27 2.35 4.22
C GLN A 9 -9.30 1.22 4.51
N LEU A 10 -8.11 1.34 3.93
CA LEU A 10 -6.99 0.47 4.24
C LEU A 10 -6.25 1.05 5.44
N HIS A 11 -6.19 0.27 6.52
CA HIS A 11 -5.39 0.61 7.69
C HIS A 11 -4.11 -0.22 7.67
N VAL A 12 -3.00 0.46 7.94
CA VAL A 12 -1.68 -0.15 8.04
C VAL A 12 -1.11 0.21 9.40
N SER A 13 -0.67 -0.80 10.14
CA SER A 13 0.18 -0.59 11.31
C SER A 13 1.50 -1.31 11.12
N ILE A 14 2.57 -0.53 11.25
CA ILE A 14 3.94 -1.01 11.25
C ILE A 14 4.44 -0.85 12.68
N ASP A 15 4.89 -1.96 13.26
CA ASP A 15 5.46 -1.95 14.60
C ASP A 15 6.78 -1.17 14.58
N SER A 16 6.98 -0.27 15.54
CA SER A 16 8.19 0.56 15.62
C SER A 16 9.45 -0.24 15.98
N SER A 17 9.31 -1.47 16.47
CA SER A 17 10.39 -2.42 16.68
C SER A 17 10.78 -3.20 15.43
N LEU A 18 10.04 -3.02 14.32
CA LEU A 18 10.43 -3.56 13.02
C LEU A 18 11.72 -2.86 12.58
N GLY A 19 12.85 -3.56 12.76
CA GLY A 19 14.16 -3.10 12.31
C GLY A 19 14.28 -3.14 10.79
N GLY A 20 15.24 -2.37 10.26
CA GLY A 20 15.49 -2.26 8.83
C GLY A 20 15.76 -0.81 8.42
N GLY A 21 16.59 -0.63 7.40
CA GLY A 21 16.82 0.65 6.76
C GLY A 21 15.78 0.94 5.67
N ALA A 22 15.90 2.10 5.03
CA ALA A 22 15.00 2.50 3.93
C ALA A 22 14.99 1.46 2.78
N GLU A 23 16.11 0.79 2.53
CA GLU A 23 16.22 -0.26 1.50
C GLU A 23 15.36 -1.49 1.84
N ASP A 24 15.39 -1.96 3.08
CA ASP A 24 14.59 -3.11 3.53
C ASP A 24 13.08 -2.82 3.42
N PHE A 25 12.67 -1.59 3.76
CA PHE A 25 11.28 -1.15 3.57
C PHE A 25 10.92 -0.98 2.09
N GLY A 26 11.88 -0.59 1.25
CA GLY A 26 11.71 -0.55 -0.19
C GLY A 26 11.44 -1.93 -0.78
N GLU A 27 12.18 -2.96 -0.33
CA GLU A 27 11.96 -4.35 -0.73
C GLU A 27 10.57 -4.85 -0.28
N LEU A 28 10.18 -4.56 0.96
CA LEU A 28 8.85 -4.88 1.46
C LEU A 28 7.72 -4.27 0.60
N LEU A 29 7.88 -3.01 0.20
CA LEU A 29 6.90 -2.33 -0.66
C LEU A 29 6.86 -2.95 -2.07
N ALA A 30 8.01 -3.36 -2.61
CA ALA A 30 8.10 -4.02 -3.90
C ALA A 30 7.37 -5.38 -3.89
N ASP A 31 7.55 -6.18 -2.83
CA ASP A 31 6.85 -7.46 -2.65
C ASP A 31 5.34 -7.28 -2.51
N LEU A 32 4.91 -6.29 -1.72
CA LEU A 32 3.50 -5.96 -1.57
C LEU A 32 2.86 -5.54 -2.90
N PHE A 33 3.55 -4.69 -3.66
CA PHE A 33 3.12 -4.26 -5.00
C PHE A 33 3.00 -5.44 -5.98
N GLU A 34 4.02 -6.31 -6.01
CA GLU A 34 4.04 -7.48 -6.90
C GLU A 34 2.90 -8.44 -6.58
N HIS A 35 2.65 -8.69 -5.29
CA HIS A 35 1.56 -9.55 -4.86
C HIS A 35 0.18 -8.94 -5.18
N ALA A 36 -0.03 -7.66 -4.87
CA ALA A 36 -1.28 -6.96 -5.12
C ALA A 36 -1.62 -6.88 -6.61
N SER A 37 -0.63 -6.59 -7.46
CA SER A 37 -0.83 -6.50 -8.91
C SER A 37 -1.24 -7.84 -9.52
N ARG A 38 -0.65 -8.95 -9.06
CA ARG A 38 -1.06 -10.31 -9.48
C ARG A 38 -2.47 -10.66 -9.02
N MET A 39 -2.79 -10.38 -7.76
CA MET A 39 -4.12 -10.64 -7.21
C MET A 39 -5.20 -9.89 -8.01
N PHE A 40 -4.97 -8.61 -8.28
CA PHE A 40 -5.90 -7.77 -9.05
C PHE A 40 -6.04 -8.23 -10.50
N ALA A 41 -4.92 -8.53 -11.17
CA ALA A 41 -4.91 -9.04 -12.54
C ALA A 41 -5.75 -10.32 -12.68
N GLN A 42 -5.64 -11.23 -11.70
CA GLN A 42 -6.44 -12.46 -11.66
C GLN A 42 -7.92 -12.19 -11.41
N ARG A 43 -8.24 -11.32 -10.45
CA ARG A 43 -9.63 -10.97 -10.08
C ARG A 43 -10.38 -10.33 -11.25
N ASP A 44 -9.76 -9.37 -11.91
CA ASP A 44 -10.42 -8.51 -12.90
C ASP A 44 -10.13 -8.95 -14.34
N ARG A 45 -9.42 -10.07 -14.52
CA ARG A 45 -9.00 -10.63 -15.82
C ARG A 45 -8.29 -9.60 -16.70
N MET A 46 -7.43 -8.78 -16.07
CA MET A 46 -6.66 -7.74 -16.73
C MET A 46 -5.20 -8.20 -16.93
N PRO A 47 -4.51 -7.78 -18.01
CA PRO A 47 -3.09 -8.07 -18.17
C PRO A 47 -2.26 -7.56 -16.98
N LEU A 48 -1.37 -8.39 -16.44
CA LEU A 48 -0.55 -8.05 -15.28
C LEU A 48 0.29 -6.79 -15.50
N ALA A 49 0.86 -6.63 -16.70
CA ALA A 49 1.63 -5.43 -17.03
C ALA A 49 0.80 -4.15 -16.91
N GLN A 50 -0.44 -4.17 -17.39
CA GLN A 50 -1.36 -3.03 -17.27
C GLN A 50 -1.71 -2.74 -15.81
N CYS A 51 -1.96 -3.78 -15.00
CA CYS A 51 -2.25 -3.63 -13.58
C CYS A 51 -1.08 -2.96 -12.84
N ARG A 52 0.15 -3.41 -13.12
CA ARG A 52 1.36 -2.86 -12.54
C ARG A 52 1.54 -1.38 -12.88
N THR A 53 1.35 -1.00 -14.14
CA THR A 53 1.43 0.40 -14.58
C THR A 53 0.42 1.26 -13.83
N LEU A 54 -0.85 0.86 -13.81
CA LEU A 54 -1.91 1.64 -13.14
C LEU A 54 -1.64 1.81 -11.64
N MET A 55 -1.22 0.74 -10.96
CA MET A 55 -0.92 0.78 -9.53
C MET A 55 0.31 1.65 -9.22
N LEU A 56 1.36 1.55 -10.03
CA LEU A 56 2.59 2.32 -9.83
C LEU A 56 2.36 3.81 -10.09
N ASP A 57 1.63 4.15 -11.15
CA ASP A 57 1.27 5.53 -11.47
C ASP A 57 0.44 6.16 -10.34
N ASP A 58 -0.55 5.44 -9.80
CA ASP A 58 -1.35 5.93 -8.68
C ASP A 58 -0.50 6.10 -7.40
N PHE A 59 0.41 5.16 -7.13
CA PHE A 59 1.34 5.23 -6.00
C PHE A 59 2.24 6.48 -6.11
N LEU A 60 2.91 6.67 -7.24
CA LEU A 60 3.81 7.81 -7.46
C LEU A 60 3.06 9.15 -7.36
N ARG A 61 1.83 9.22 -7.90
CA ARG A 61 0.98 10.41 -7.80
C ARG A 61 0.66 10.76 -6.35
N ARG A 62 0.33 9.76 -5.51
CA ARG A 62 0.04 9.96 -4.08
C ARG A 62 1.27 10.31 -3.25
N VAL A 63 2.43 9.78 -3.59
CA VAL A 63 3.70 10.13 -2.94
C VAL A 63 4.09 11.58 -3.28
N ALA A 64 3.86 12.03 -4.51
CA ALA A 64 4.13 13.39 -4.94
C ALA A 64 3.17 14.42 -4.32
N ASP A 65 1.90 14.04 -4.08
CA ASP A 65 0.90 14.85 -3.41
C ASP A 65 0.20 14.07 -2.28
N PRO A 66 0.78 14.06 -1.06
CA PRO A 66 0.27 13.29 0.06
C PRO A 66 -1.04 13.85 0.64
N THR A 67 -1.52 15.02 0.19
CA THR A 67 -2.64 15.75 0.82
C THR A 67 -4.00 15.08 0.68
N GLY A 68 -4.10 13.96 -0.04
CA GLY A 68 -5.32 13.13 -0.16
C GLY A 68 -5.33 11.84 0.67
N SER A 69 -4.26 11.53 1.40
CA SER A 69 -4.17 10.26 2.13
C SER A 69 -4.90 10.37 3.48
N ARG A 70 -6.06 9.70 3.56
CA ARG A 70 -6.65 9.25 4.82
C ARG A 70 -5.74 8.18 5.42
N GLU A 71 -4.53 8.55 5.85
CA GLU A 71 -3.92 7.84 6.95
C GLU A 71 -4.95 7.92 8.07
N GLY A 72 -5.60 6.79 8.37
CA GLY A 72 -6.69 6.73 9.32
C GLY A 72 -6.26 7.47 10.57
N ALA A 73 -6.88 8.62 10.83
CA ALA A 73 -6.77 9.31 12.09
C ALA A 73 -7.14 8.28 13.15
N ILE A 74 -6.14 7.79 13.88
CA ILE A 74 -6.37 7.09 15.13
C ILE A 74 -7.18 8.10 15.96
N PRO A 75 -8.43 7.82 16.35
CA PRO A 75 -9.16 8.74 17.20
C PRO A 75 -8.35 8.92 18.49
N PRO A 76 -8.12 10.14 18.97
CA PRO A 76 -7.50 10.32 20.28
C PRO A 76 -8.39 9.61 21.31
N GLU A 77 -7.81 8.64 22.02
CA GLU A 77 -8.50 7.91 23.08
C GLU A 77 -8.91 8.92 24.18
N HIS A 78 -10.19 8.89 24.56
CA HIS A 78 -10.77 9.69 25.64
C HIS A 78 -10.49 9.06 27.01
#